data_AF-A0A1H3SYS8-F1
#
_entry.id   AF-A0A1H3SYS8-F1
#
_cell.length_a   1.000
_cell.length_b   1.000
_cell.length_c   1.000
_cell.angle_alpha   90.00
_cell.angle_beta   90.00
_cell.angle_gamma   90.00
#
_symmetry.space_group_name_H-M   'P 1'
#
loop_
_entity.id
_entity.type
_entity.pdbx_description
1 polymer ?
#
loop_
_entity_poly.entity_id
_entity_poly.type
_entity_poly.pdbx_seq_one_letter_code
_entity_poly.pdbx_strand_id
1 'polypeptide(L)'
;MVTTAPDKSLLRLGRQTTRDEIIARAASWLRPSVPYSRDAFHENEHGAYRADCAGYISMAWGIPGGLDTAGLSKAGYEIAKAELAPGDALLRQDGTILFGAWANRRRTRFWGYEQVDGQGTVLHLVDYTHGRKALAYKPFRYIRTR
;
A
#
# COMPACT_ATOMS: atom_id res chain seq x y z
N MET A 1 23.83 7.58 26.25
CA MET A 1 22.81 7.16 25.29
C MET A 1 22.38 8.40 24.51
N VAL A 2 22.77 8.53 23.25
CA VAL A 2 22.36 9.66 22.41
C VAL A 2 21.08 9.25 21.69
N THR A 3 19.95 9.68 22.21
CA THR A 3 18.67 9.60 21.50
C THR A 3 18.61 10.78 20.53
N THR A 4 19.05 10.57 19.30
CA THR A 4 18.92 11.55 18.22
C THR A 4 17.44 11.75 17.91
N ALA A 5 16.98 13.01 17.85
CA ALA A 5 15.63 13.32 17.41
C ALA A 5 15.37 12.71 16.01
N PRO A 6 14.16 12.18 15.73
CA PRO A 6 13.87 11.61 14.42
C PRO A 6 14.09 12.66 13.33
N ASP A 7 14.77 12.27 12.25
CA ASP A 7 14.99 13.13 11.08
C ASP A 7 13.62 13.68 10.60
N LYS A 8 13.52 15.01 10.46
CA LYS A 8 12.31 15.70 9.99
C LYS A 8 11.87 15.21 8.61
N SER A 9 12.79 14.64 7.81
CA SER A 9 12.47 13.99 6.54
C SER A 9 11.55 12.78 6.73
N LEU A 10 11.77 11.97 7.78
CA LEU A 10 10.97 10.79 8.11
C LEU A 10 9.62 11.16 8.74
N LEU A 11 9.52 12.30 9.42
CA LEU A 11 8.24 12.79 9.97
C LEU A 11 7.23 13.07 8.86
N ARG A 12 7.69 13.52 7.69
CA ARG A 12 6.83 13.71 6.50
C ARG A 12 6.34 12.38 5.91
N LEU A 13 7.03 11.28 6.17
CA LEU A 13 6.64 9.96 5.70
C LEU A 13 5.56 9.31 6.57
N GLY A 14 5.07 9.97 7.63
CA GLY A 14 4.09 9.38 8.55
C GLY A 14 4.73 8.74 9.78
N ARG A 15 3.91 8.09 10.61
CA ARG A 15 4.36 7.44 11.86
C ARG A 15 4.94 6.06 11.60
N GLN A 16 5.70 5.53 12.55
CA GLN A 16 5.96 4.09 12.56
C GLN A 16 4.64 3.33 12.68
N THR A 17 4.48 2.28 11.88
CA THR A 17 3.28 1.46 11.84
C THR A 17 3.68 -0.01 11.82
N THR A 18 2.88 -0.87 12.44
CA THR A 18 3.07 -2.31 12.35
C THR A 18 2.41 -2.88 11.10
N ARG A 19 2.78 -4.11 10.72
CA ARG A 19 2.09 -4.82 9.62
C ARG A 19 0.61 -5.02 9.88
N ASP A 20 0.25 -5.37 11.12
CA ASP A 20 -1.14 -5.58 11.50
C ASP A 20 -1.93 -4.28 11.42
N GLU A 21 -1.34 -3.15 11.83
CA GLU A 21 -1.95 -1.83 11.64
C GLU A 21 -2.14 -1.51 10.15
N ILE A 22 -1.15 -1.81 9.30
CA ILE A 22 -1.27 -1.59 7.85
C ILE A 22 -2.45 -2.38 7.26
N ILE A 23 -2.57 -3.66 7.61
CA ILE A 23 -3.65 -4.52 7.12
C ILE A 23 -5.01 -4.08 7.68
N ALA A 24 -5.08 -3.69 8.96
CA ALA A 24 -6.31 -3.17 9.56
C ALA A 24 -6.78 -1.89 8.86
N ARG A 25 -5.84 -0.97 8.60
CA ARG A 25 -6.11 0.27 7.85
C ARG A 25 -6.61 -0.04 6.45
N ALA A 26 -5.95 -0.93 5.72
CA ALA A 26 -6.39 -1.36 4.39
C ALA A 26 -7.82 -1.95 4.40
N ALA A 27 -8.13 -2.79 5.38
CA ALA A 27 -9.45 -3.39 5.53
C ALA A 27 -10.56 -2.38 5.85
N SER A 28 -10.23 -1.24 6.46
CA SER A 28 -11.21 -0.21 6.86
C SER A 28 -12.02 0.36 5.69
N TRP A 29 -11.49 0.30 4.46
CA TRP A 29 -12.18 0.78 3.27
C TRP A 29 -12.98 -0.29 2.52
N LEU A 30 -12.97 -1.55 2.98
CA LEU A 30 -13.66 -2.65 2.26
C LEU A 30 -15.17 -2.70 2.51
N ARG A 31 -15.63 -2.24 3.68
CA ARG A 31 -17.00 -2.46 4.17
C ARG A 31 -17.53 -1.24 4.93
N PRO A 32 -18.29 -0.34 4.27
CA PRO A 32 -18.61 -0.35 2.85
C PRO A 32 -17.36 -0.09 1.98
N SER A 33 -17.38 -0.58 0.74
CA SER A 33 -16.31 -0.31 -0.23
C SER A 33 -16.26 1.18 -0.54
N VAL A 34 -15.09 1.81 -0.38
CA VAL A 34 -14.89 3.22 -0.69
C VAL A 34 -14.82 3.40 -2.22
N PRO A 35 -15.62 4.29 -2.83
CA PRO A 35 -15.55 4.54 -4.27
C PRO A 35 -14.19 5.09 -4.74
N TYR A 36 -13.76 4.72 -5.94
CA TYR A 36 -12.54 5.27 -6.54
C TYR A 36 -12.76 6.72 -6.97
N SER A 37 -11.80 7.59 -6.64
CA SER A 37 -11.75 8.96 -7.15
C SER A 37 -10.32 9.51 -7.10
N ARG A 38 -9.89 10.13 -8.20
CA ARG A 38 -8.63 10.88 -8.29
C ARG A 38 -8.74 12.32 -7.77
N ASP A 39 -9.97 12.79 -7.50
CA ASP A 39 -10.22 14.18 -7.12
C ASP A 39 -10.82 14.30 -5.70
N ALA A 40 -11.32 13.19 -5.14
CA ALA A 40 -11.94 13.17 -3.82
C ALA A 40 -11.07 12.50 -2.76
N PHE A 41 -11.26 12.95 -1.53
CA PHE A 41 -10.67 12.36 -0.33
C PHE A 41 -11.75 11.57 0.41
N HIS A 42 -11.35 10.43 0.97
CA HIS A 42 -12.15 9.68 1.92
C HIS A 42 -11.59 9.93 3.33
N GLU A 43 -12.50 10.23 4.27
CA GLU A 43 -12.18 10.50 5.66
C GLU A 43 -12.71 9.36 6.55
N ASN A 44 -11.86 8.87 7.45
CA ASN A 44 -12.23 7.93 8.49
C ASN A 44 -11.37 8.17 9.75
N GLU A 45 -11.40 7.25 10.72
CA GLU A 45 -10.61 7.32 11.96
C GLU A 45 -9.09 7.35 11.75
N HIS A 46 -8.62 7.09 10.53
CA HIS A 46 -7.22 7.11 10.16
C HIS A 46 -6.77 8.43 9.51
N GLY A 47 -7.70 9.34 9.22
CA GLY A 47 -7.49 10.63 8.57
C GLY A 47 -8.15 10.73 7.20
N ALA A 48 -7.81 11.79 6.46
CA ALA A 48 -8.28 12.05 5.10
C ALA A 48 -7.22 11.64 4.06
N TYR A 49 -7.59 10.79 3.10
CA TYR A 49 -6.70 10.31 2.03
C TYR A 49 -7.40 10.34 0.68
N ARG A 50 -6.66 10.62 -0.40
CA ARG A 50 -7.23 10.57 -1.76
C ARG A 50 -7.73 9.16 -2.06
N ALA A 51 -8.94 9.04 -2.60
CA ALA A 51 -9.60 7.75 -2.81
C ALA A 51 -9.15 7.04 -4.11
N ASP A 52 -7.86 7.09 -4.44
CA ASP A 52 -7.27 6.43 -5.60
C ASP A 52 -6.24 5.36 -5.19
N CYS A 53 -5.58 4.73 -6.17
CA CYS A 53 -4.64 3.64 -5.93
C CYS A 53 -3.48 4.04 -4.99
N ALA A 54 -2.81 5.16 -5.26
CA ALA A 54 -1.66 5.59 -4.47
C ALA A 54 -2.06 6.21 -3.11
N GLY A 55 -3.20 6.90 -3.05
CA GLY A 55 -3.79 7.38 -1.82
C GLY A 55 -4.21 6.24 -0.90
N TYR A 56 -4.68 5.11 -1.45
CA TYR A 56 -4.97 3.91 -0.69
C TYR A 56 -3.74 3.28 -0.02
N ILE A 57 -2.60 3.20 -0.72
CA ILE A 57 -1.33 2.76 -0.10
C ILE A 57 -0.86 3.77 0.95
N SER A 58 -1.00 5.07 0.68
CA SER A 58 -0.67 6.12 1.67
C SER A 58 -1.49 5.96 2.94
N MET A 59 -2.79 5.67 2.80
CA MET A 59 -3.71 5.38 3.91
C MET A 59 -3.27 4.15 4.69
N ALA A 60 -3.01 3.04 4.00
CA ALA A 60 -2.59 1.78 4.62
C ALA A 60 -1.26 1.95 5.39
N TRP A 61 -0.28 2.67 4.82
CA TRP A 61 1.01 2.95 5.47
C TRP A 61 0.97 4.09 6.49
N GLY A 62 -0.15 4.81 6.62
CA GLY A 62 -0.28 5.93 7.55
C GLY A 62 0.55 7.15 7.18
N ILE A 63 0.76 7.36 5.87
CA ILE A 63 1.47 8.50 5.31
C ILE A 63 0.45 9.61 5.05
N PRO A 64 0.50 10.74 5.79
CA PRO A 64 -0.52 11.78 5.67
C PRO A 64 -0.61 12.34 4.23
N GLY A 65 -1.84 12.55 3.77
CA GLY A 65 -2.13 13.07 2.43
C GLY A 65 -2.42 11.98 1.41
N GLY A 66 -1.95 12.15 0.19
CA GLY A 66 -2.07 11.15 -0.87
C GLY A 66 -0.88 11.27 -1.79
N LEU A 67 0.14 10.44 -1.58
CA LEU A 67 1.29 10.43 -2.48
C LEU A 67 0.86 9.93 -3.87
N ASP A 68 1.68 10.23 -4.86
CA ASP A 68 1.69 9.50 -6.13
C ASP A 68 2.64 8.30 -6.03
N THR A 69 2.71 7.48 -7.08
CA THR A 69 3.58 6.29 -7.10
C THR A 69 5.06 6.65 -6.89
N ALA A 70 5.50 7.82 -7.37
CA ALA A 70 6.87 8.30 -7.19
C ALA A 70 7.18 8.72 -5.74
N GLY A 71 6.19 9.27 -5.02
CA GLY A 71 6.27 9.52 -3.60
C GLY A 71 6.30 8.21 -2.81
N LEU A 72 5.46 7.24 -3.15
CA LEU A 72 5.43 5.93 -2.50
C LEU A 72 6.76 5.19 -2.61
N SER A 73 7.41 5.24 -3.78
CA SER A 73 8.72 4.62 -3.96
C SER A 73 9.84 5.28 -3.14
N LYS A 74 9.69 6.56 -2.77
CA LYS A 74 10.59 7.27 -1.84
C LYS A 74 10.24 7.03 -0.37
N ALA A 75 8.99 6.70 -0.07
CA ALA A 75 8.53 6.37 1.28
C ALA A 75 8.86 4.93 1.69
N GLY A 76 9.13 4.07 0.71
CA GLY A 76 9.59 2.71 0.92
C GLY A 76 10.94 2.43 0.28
N TYR A 77 11.31 1.16 0.29
CA TYR A 77 12.46 0.63 -0.44
C TYR A 77 12.06 -0.65 -1.15
N GLU A 78 12.67 -0.89 -2.32
CA GLU A 78 12.39 -2.09 -3.12
C GLU A 78 12.88 -3.34 -2.36
N ILE A 79 12.08 -4.41 -2.36
CA ILE A 79 12.41 -5.70 -1.73
C ILE A 79 12.32 -6.83 -2.77
N ALA A 80 12.97 -7.96 -2.50
CA ALA A 80 12.80 -9.13 -3.35
C ALA A 80 11.41 -9.75 -3.15
N LYS A 81 10.85 -10.37 -4.19
CA LYS A 81 9.60 -11.16 -4.12
C LYS A 81 9.59 -12.13 -2.94
N ALA A 82 10.73 -12.78 -2.68
CA ALA A 82 10.84 -13.78 -1.63
C ALA A 82 10.63 -13.20 -0.22
N GLU A 83 10.82 -11.88 -0.06
CA GLU A 83 10.69 -11.15 1.20
C GLU A 83 9.29 -10.59 1.42
N LEU A 84 8.40 -10.63 0.41
CA LEU A 84 7.03 -10.11 0.52
C LEU A 84 6.31 -10.65 1.76
N ALA A 85 5.76 -9.71 2.52
CA ALA A 85 5.02 -9.95 3.75
C ALA A 85 3.81 -8.99 3.83
N PRO A 86 2.78 -9.32 4.63
CA PRO A 86 1.55 -8.53 4.74
C PRO A 86 1.84 -7.05 4.98
N GLY A 87 1.24 -6.17 4.17
CA GLY A 87 1.42 -4.72 4.25
C GLY A 87 2.54 -4.15 3.37
N ASP A 88 3.34 -4.98 2.70
CA ASP A 88 4.21 -4.51 1.62
C ASP A 88 3.36 -4.10 0.39
N ALA A 89 3.81 -3.15 -0.41
CA ALA A 89 3.12 -2.72 -1.62
C ALA A 89 3.79 -3.31 -2.86
N LEU A 90 3.01 -3.54 -3.90
CA LEU A 90 3.47 -3.76 -5.26
C LEU A 90 3.19 -2.49 -6.04
N LEU A 91 4.22 -1.83 -6.57
CA LEU A 91 4.10 -0.57 -7.32
C LEU A 91 4.39 -0.78 -8.82
N ARG A 92 3.55 -0.20 -9.68
CA ARG A 92 3.82 0.02 -11.11
C ARG A 92 3.40 1.44 -11.49
N GLN A 93 3.78 1.89 -12.68
CA GLN A 93 3.54 3.26 -13.13
C GLN A 93 2.07 3.71 -13.01
N ASP A 94 1.13 2.80 -13.30
CA ASP A 94 -0.32 3.05 -13.40
C ASP A 94 -1.14 2.31 -12.32
N GLY A 95 -0.50 1.76 -11.28
CA GLY A 95 -1.26 1.01 -10.27
C GLY A 95 -0.44 0.54 -9.08
N THR A 96 -1.16 0.21 -8.02
CA THR A 96 -0.58 -0.20 -6.74
C THR A 96 -1.44 -1.28 -6.09
N ILE A 97 -0.81 -2.27 -5.47
CA ILE A 97 -1.52 -3.32 -4.71
C ILE A 97 -0.88 -3.42 -3.34
N LEU A 98 -1.67 -3.48 -2.28
CA LEU A 98 -1.16 -3.86 -0.98
C LEU A 98 -1.19 -5.38 -0.85
N PHE A 99 -0.03 -5.99 -0.61
CA PHE A 99 0.09 -7.42 -0.42
C PHE A 99 -0.53 -7.82 0.92
N GLY A 100 -1.57 -8.65 0.89
CA GLY A 100 -2.20 -9.24 2.07
C GLY A 100 -1.47 -10.51 2.51
N ALA A 101 -1.47 -11.54 1.67
CA ALA A 101 -0.78 -12.80 1.94
C ALA A 101 -0.63 -13.66 0.68
N TRP A 102 0.36 -14.56 0.64
CA TRP A 102 0.43 -15.59 -0.40
C TRP A 102 -0.79 -16.52 -0.29
N ALA A 103 -1.48 -16.73 -1.40
CA ALA A 103 -2.64 -17.60 -1.48
C ALA A 103 -2.26 -19.06 -1.78
N ASN A 104 -1.00 -19.32 -2.15
CA ASN A 104 -0.50 -20.67 -2.38
C ASN A 104 0.98 -20.83 -2.02
N ARG A 105 1.39 -22.07 -1.73
CA ARG A 105 2.77 -22.41 -1.36
C ARG A 105 3.79 -22.10 -2.44
N ARG A 106 3.38 -22.14 -3.72
CA ARG A 106 4.24 -21.84 -4.88
C ARG A 106 4.50 -20.32 -5.04
N ARG A 107 3.86 -19.47 -4.23
CA ARG A 107 3.95 -18.00 -4.30
C ARG A 107 3.69 -17.46 -5.72
N THR A 108 2.66 -17.99 -6.37
CA THR A 108 2.21 -17.56 -7.71
C THR A 108 0.91 -16.77 -7.67
N ARG A 109 0.17 -16.83 -6.55
CA ARG A 109 -1.04 -16.05 -6.29
C ARG A 109 -1.00 -15.46 -4.89
N PHE A 110 -1.56 -14.27 -4.72
CA PHE A 110 -1.66 -13.63 -3.42
C PHE A 110 -3.01 -12.90 -3.27
N TRP A 111 -3.44 -12.70 -2.03
CA TRP A 111 -4.53 -11.81 -1.70
C TRP A 111 -4.03 -10.37 -1.73
N GLY A 112 -4.62 -9.53 -2.56
CA GLY A 112 -4.26 -8.12 -2.72
C GLY A 112 -5.41 -7.20 -2.35
N TYR A 113 -5.10 -6.11 -1.66
CA TYR A 113 -6.02 -5.00 -1.44
C TYR A 113 -5.74 -3.90 -2.47
N GLU A 114 -6.77 -3.41 -3.14
CA GLU A 114 -6.65 -2.36 -4.16
C GLU A 114 -7.80 -1.35 -4.09
N GLN A 115 -7.50 -0.12 -4.53
CA GLN A 115 -8.49 0.89 -4.87
C GLN A 115 -8.56 0.95 -6.40
N VAL A 116 -9.64 0.41 -6.97
CA VAL A 116 -9.77 0.13 -8.41
C VAL A 116 -10.81 1.04 -9.05
N ASP A 117 -10.42 1.69 -10.15
CA ASP A 117 -11.33 2.55 -10.92
C ASP A 117 -12.58 1.77 -11.38
N GLY A 118 -13.76 2.37 -11.19
CA GLY A 118 -15.06 1.75 -11.46
C GLY A 118 -15.52 0.66 -10.48
N GLN A 119 -14.69 0.22 -9.53
CA GLN A 119 -15.07 -0.81 -8.54
C GLN A 119 -15.01 -0.34 -7.08
N GLY A 120 -14.10 0.60 -6.76
CA GLY A 120 -13.82 1.02 -5.39
C GLY A 120 -12.77 0.12 -4.70
N THR A 121 -12.85 0.01 -3.38
CA THR A 121 -11.93 -0.82 -2.60
C THR A 121 -12.30 -2.29 -2.70
N VAL A 122 -11.33 -3.14 -3.05
CA VAL A 122 -11.50 -4.58 -3.21
C VAL A 122 -10.39 -5.37 -2.50
N LEU A 123 -10.74 -6.58 -2.06
CA LEU A 123 -9.81 -7.63 -1.66
C LEU A 123 -10.01 -8.82 -2.58
N HIS A 124 -8.99 -9.20 -3.35
CA HIS A 124 -9.13 -10.24 -4.37
C HIS A 124 -7.83 -11.02 -4.61
N LEU A 125 -7.93 -12.12 -5.35
CA LEU A 125 -6.77 -12.94 -5.72
C LEU A 125 -6.06 -12.34 -6.94
N VAL A 126 -4.76 -12.13 -6.80
CA VAL A 126 -3.90 -11.58 -7.86
C VAL A 126 -2.89 -12.65 -8.30
N ASP A 127 -2.79 -12.86 -9.61
CA ASP A 127 -1.74 -13.70 -10.21
C ASP A 127 -0.41 -12.93 -10.27
N TYR A 128 0.62 -13.47 -9.61
CA TYR A 128 1.99 -12.93 -9.66
C TYR A 128 2.76 -13.43 -10.90
N THR A 129 2.38 -14.60 -11.43
CA THR A 129 3.02 -15.22 -12.60
C THR A 129 2.55 -14.54 -13.88
N HIS A 130 3.26 -13.49 -14.25
CA HIS A 130 3.25 -12.78 -15.52
C HIS A 130 2.67 -13.57 -16.71
N GLY A 131 1.45 -13.21 -17.11
CA GLY A 131 0.89 -13.50 -18.42
C GLY A 131 0.45 -12.19 -19.07
N ARG A 132 1.34 -11.58 -19.87
CA ARG A 132 1.09 -10.47 -20.84
C ARG A 132 1.21 -8.99 -20.43
N LYS A 133 1.70 -8.61 -19.24
CA LYS A 133 2.07 -7.19 -19.00
C LYS A 133 3.45 -7.06 -18.35
N ALA A 134 4.46 -6.91 -19.20
CA ALA A 134 5.84 -6.61 -18.84
C ALA A 134 6.03 -5.13 -18.40
N LEU A 135 5.26 -4.69 -17.41
CA LEU A 135 5.52 -3.47 -16.62
C LEU A 135 5.61 -3.82 -15.13
N ALA A 136 6.32 -4.92 -14.85
CA ALA A 136 6.36 -5.68 -13.60
C ALA A 136 6.17 -4.82 -12.34
N TYR A 137 5.13 -5.14 -11.58
CA TYR A 137 4.98 -4.67 -10.23
C TYR A 137 6.25 -4.93 -9.42
N LYS A 138 6.81 -3.87 -8.85
CA LYS A 138 7.97 -3.94 -7.98
C LYS A 138 7.52 -4.01 -6.52
N PRO A 139 7.98 -4.98 -5.73
CA PRO A 139 7.69 -5.04 -4.30
C PRO A 139 8.41 -3.92 -3.53
N PHE A 140 7.69 -3.21 -2.68
CA PHE A 140 8.20 -2.15 -1.82
C PHE A 140 7.75 -2.37 -0.38
N ARG A 141 8.67 -2.11 0.55
CA ARG A 141 8.39 -2.07 1.98
C ARG A 141 8.46 -0.64 2.49
N TYR A 142 7.45 -0.22 3.24
CA TYR A 142 7.44 1.09 3.87
C TYR A 142 8.58 1.23 4.89
N ILE A 143 9.35 2.32 4.81
CA ILE A 143 10.59 2.50 5.59
C ILE A 143 10.36 2.57 7.10
N ARG A 144 9.14 2.92 7.54
CA ARG A 144 8.77 2.99 8.96
C ARG A 144 7.89 1.82 9.41
N THR A 145 7.93 0.68 8.70
CA THR A 145 7.29 -0.57 9.15
C THR A 145 8.11 -1.20 10.26
N ARG A 146 7.45 -1.68 11.33
CA ARG A 146 8.07 -2.48 12.40
C ARG A 146 7.31 -3.77 12.68
#